data_AF-A0A812SY94-F1
#
_entry.id   AF-A0A812SY94-F1
#
_cell.length_a   1.000
_cell.length_b   1.000
_cell.length_c   1.000
_cell.angle_alpha   90.00
_cell.angle_beta   90.00
_cell.angle_gamma   90.00
#
_symmetry.space_group_name_H-M   'P 1'
#
loop_
_entity.id
_entity.type
_entity.pdbx_description
1 polymer ?
#
loop_
_entity_poly.entity_id
_entity_poly.type
_entity_poly.pdbx_seq_one_letter_code
_entity_poly.pdbx_strand_id
1 'polypeptide(L)'
;MGKRYNLFPDPKKGKGRMVLKKPAGVKSASWSKVPYQRHKLGGGFLRKDQTKWRRNIQQLLKATDNQILDMLMKDKFLPNWEGCVCPFCNKGVLGPLSDRPSRDTKAYRCNKKNCQKYVSPAHLHPLFTVLRGPEGHSLQVQATALLLRLAGVPLATIHLLTNINHKAIERLNSNLNFLRSGHVTQVEKTIKFGGAPKAWRDVEVDEACFDKRTLKPWEQTEKDAQQGKNTEWEQWGGLVQRGCPKSLVLFKLRPAITVPRAPGPGAIRKVDWTPVAQKWLKNRRVILHSDSARSYRSKVDGMLHDAVVHKKRRVKKGNKWVWVKPVYVKISTHKLPDGTVIKTKGGTQIIDRAWRFIKDRLRLNQHGKASSKQLAAQIRSAQYEYWHRNEDLWVCTGQLLDEYMRSIVTKPEC
;
A
#
# COMPACT_ATOMS: atom_id res chain seq x y z
N MET A 1 -26.30 22.93 43.14
CA MET A 1 -25.63 23.68 42.07
C MET A 1 -24.19 23.20 41.94
N GLY A 2 -23.85 22.44 40.89
CA GLY A 2 -22.49 21.92 40.70
C GLY A 2 -21.56 22.98 40.08
N LYS A 3 -20.47 23.32 40.77
CA LYS A 3 -19.44 24.27 40.30
C LYS A 3 -18.90 23.82 38.93
N ARG A 4 -19.02 24.67 37.91
CA ARG A 4 -18.37 24.48 36.61
C ARG A 4 -16.88 24.74 36.78
N TYR A 5 -16.06 23.72 36.55
CA TYR A 5 -14.61 23.87 36.40
C TYR A 5 -14.33 24.76 35.17
N ASN A 6 -13.82 25.97 35.39
CA ASN A 6 -13.35 26.87 34.35
C ASN A 6 -11.84 26.68 34.18
N LEU A 7 -11.42 26.10 33.05
CA LEU A 7 -10.02 26.02 32.66
C LEU A 7 -9.62 27.36 32.03
N PHE A 8 -8.66 28.07 32.63
CA PHE A 8 -8.06 29.29 32.08
C PHE A 8 -6.62 29.00 31.60
N PRO A 9 -6.20 29.48 30.42
CA PRO A 9 -6.99 30.26 29.46
C PRO A 9 -8.09 29.43 28.80
N ASP A 10 -9.17 30.10 28.42
CA ASP A 10 -10.31 29.46 27.77
C ASP A 10 -9.82 28.60 26.59
N PRO A 11 -10.18 27.30 26.54
CA PRO A 11 -9.73 26.44 25.46
C PRO A 11 -10.28 26.98 24.14
N LYS A 12 -9.38 27.33 23.20
CA LYS A 12 -9.69 27.77 21.82
C LYS A 12 -10.93 27.03 21.29
N LYS A 13 -11.89 27.73 20.65
CA LYS A 13 -13.26 27.27 20.25
C LYS A 13 -13.40 25.81 19.70
N GLY A 14 -12.32 25.16 19.25
CA GLY A 14 -12.28 23.74 18.89
C GLY A 14 -11.93 22.75 20.02
N LYS A 15 -11.10 23.12 21.02
CA LYS A 15 -10.63 22.25 22.11
C LYS A 15 -11.70 22.01 23.19
N GLY A 16 -12.52 23.01 23.54
CA GLY A 16 -13.64 22.83 24.48
C GLY A 16 -14.68 21.78 24.04
N ARG A 17 -14.83 21.57 22.73
CA ARG A 17 -15.70 20.52 22.17
C ARG A 17 -15.14 19.11 22.32
N MET A 18 -13.82 18.95 22.55
CA MET A 18 -13.24 17.64 22.82
C MET A 18 -13.46 17.22 24.27
N VAL A 19 -13.41 18.17 25.21
CA VAL A 19 -13.60 17.95 26.66
C VAL A 19 -15.04 17.58 26.99
N LEU A 20 -16.02 18.10 26.23
CA LEU A 20 -17.45 17.80 26.37
C LEU A 20 -17.94 16.59 25.55
N LYS A 21 -17.04 15.69 25.11
CA LYS A 21 -17.49 14.44 24.49
C LYS A 21 -18.18 13.58 25.55
N LYS A 22 -19.52 13.64 25.59
CA LYS A 22 -20.33 12.66 26.34
C LYS A 22 -19.79 11.25 26.04
N PRO A 23 -19.58 10.40 27.05
CA PRO A 23 -19.18 9.03 26.82
C PRO A 23 -20.16 8.38 25.84
N ALA A 24 -19.64 7.56 24.93
CA ALA A 24 -20.49 6.80 24.03
C ALA A 24 -21.48 6.01 24.89
N GLY A 25 -22.78 6.13 24.61
CA GLY A 25 -23.80 5.39 25.37
C GLY A 25 -23.46 3.91 25.45
N VAL A 26 -23.77 3.28 26.59
CA VAL A 26 -23.54 1.86 26.83
C VAL A 26 -24.15 1.06 25.68
N LYS A 27 -23.33 0.27 24.99
CA LYS A 27 -23.77 -0.53 23.86
C LYS A 27 -24.56 -1.73 24.37
N SER A 28 -25.62 -2.11 23.66
CA SER A 28 -26.45 -3.25 24.06
C SER A 28 -25.64 -4.55 24.11
N ALA A 29 -26.06 -5.52 24.94
CA ALA A 29 -25.45 -6.85 24.99
C ALA A 29 -25.47 -7.53 23.60
N SER A 30 -26.53 -7.34 22.82
CA SER A 30 -26.62 -7.81 21.44
C SER A 30 -25.55 -7.22 20.52
N TRP A 31 -25.18 -5.95 20.72
CA TRP A 31 -24.10 -5.31 19.96
C TRP A 31 -22.75 -5.86 20.35
N SER A 32 -22.52 -6.14 21.64
CA SER A 32 -21.25 -6.70 22.12
C SER A 32 -21.04 -8.14 21.63
N LYS A 33 -22.10 -8.95 21.52
CA LYS A 33 -22.05 -10.34 21.02
C LYS A 33 -21.67 -10.47 19.54
N VAL A 34 -21.97 -9.47 18.71
CA VAL A 34 -21.61 -9.51 17.27
C VAL A 34 -20.18 -9.00 17.09
N PRO A 35 -19.22 -9.82 16.65
CA PRO A 35 -17.85 -9.34 16.41
C PRO A 35 -17.80 -8.40 15.20
N TYR A 36 -16.89 -7.42 15.21
CA TYR A 36 -16.67 -6.56 14.03
C TYR A 36 -15.90 -7.30 12.93
N GLN A 37 -15.00 -8.20 13.33
CA GLN A 37 -14.26 -9.10 12.46
C GLN A 37 -14.67 -10.53 12.81
N ARG A 38 -15.34 -11.25 11.91
CA ARG A 38 -15.67 -12.68 12.12
C ARG A 38 -14.45 -13.58 12.13
N HIS A 39 -13.42 -13.21 11.38
CA HIS A 39 -12.22 -13.99 11.22
C HIS A 39 -10.99 -13.14 11.54
N LYS A 40 -10.18 -13.63 12.48
CA LYS A 40 -8.89 -13.05 12.83
C LYS A 40 -7.81 -13.78 12.03
N LEU A 41 -7.63 -13.41 10.77
CA LEU A 41 -6.52 -13.92 9.94
C LEU A 41 -5.31 -12.97 9.94
N GLY A 42 -5.40 -11.87 10.69
CA GLY A 42 -4.34 -10.88 10.83
C GLY A 42 -4.22 -10.47 12.29
N GLY A 43 -2.99 -10.37 12.77
CA GLY A 43 -2.69 -9.81 14.08
C GLY A 43 -3.21 -8.38 14.22
N GLY A 44 -3.31 -7.92 15.47
CA GLY A 44 -3.60 -6.52 15.78
C GLY A 44 -2.61 -5.56 15.10
N PHE A 45 -2.91 -4.26 15.14
CA PHE A 45 -1.95 -3.26 14.68
C PHE A 45 -0.74 -3.29 15.62
N LEU A 46 0.43 -3.69 15.11
CA LEU A 46 1.68 -3.59 15.86
C LEU A 46 2.18 -2.15 15.77
N ARG A 47 2.59 -1.56 16.90
CA ARG A 47 3.22 -0.24 16.84
C ARG A 47 4.60 -0.36 16.20
N LYS A 48 5.03 0.64 15.45
CA LYS A 48 6.32 0.60 14.73
C LYS A 48 7.53 0.38 15.64
N ASP A 49 7.48 0.93 16.85
CA ASP A 49 8.48 0.74 17.92
C ASP A 49 8.55 -0.71 18.44
N GLN A 50 7.52 -1.51 18.18
CA GLN A 50 7.45 -2.91 18.57
C GLN A 50 7.81 -3.86 17.42
N THR A 51 8.00 -3.37 16.20
CA THR A 51 8.46 -4.18 15.07
C THR A 51 9.94 -4.52 15.28
N LYS A 52 10.23 -5.82 15.43
CA LYS A 52 11.63 -6.30 15.48
C LYS A 52 12.21 -6.31 14.07
N TRP A 53 13.24 -5.51 13.85
CA TRP A 53 13.99 -5.48 12.59
C TRP A 53 15.18 -6.43 12.66
N ARG A 54 15.39 -7.21 11.61
CA ARG A 54 16.51 -8.16 11.45
C ARG A 54 17.86 -7.45 11.41
N ARG A 55 17.90 -6.23 10.88
CA ARG A 55 19.09 -5.39 10.76
C ARG A 55 18.86 -4.03 11.37
N ASN A 56 19.95 -3.44 11.88
CA ASN A 56 19.98 -2.05 12.31
C ASN A 56 21.13 -1.30 11.60
N ILE A 57 21.10 0.03 11.70
CA ILE A 57 22.06 0.91 11.02
C ILE A 57 23.50 0.64 11.46
N GLN A 58 23.74 0.43 12.76
CA GLN A 58 25.09 0.21 13.29
C GLN A 58 25.69 -1.09 12.74
N GLN A 59 24.89 -2.15 12.63
CA GLN A 59 25.32 -3.42 12.03
C GLN A 59 25.72 -3.26 10.57
N LEU A 60 24.96 -2.50 9.77
CA LEU A 60 25.25 -2.31 8.36
C LEU A 60 26.49 -1.44 8.14
N LEU A 61 26.66 -0.36 8.91
CA LEU A 61 27.78 0.57 8.75
C LEU A 61 29.11 0.02 9.28
N LYS A 62 29.08 -0.80 10.34
CA LYS A 62 30.30 -1.40 10.92
C LYS A 62 30.77 -2.66 10.18
N ALA A 63 29.95 -3.19 9.27
CA ALA A 63 30.30 -4.40 8.53
C ALA A 63 31.48 -4.14 7.57
N THR A 64 32.45 -5.05 7.56
CA THR A 64 33.48 -5.07 6.52
C THR A 64 32.87 -5.42 5.15
N ASP A 65 33.61 -5.21 4.07
CA ASP A 65 33.12 -5.48 2.71
C ASP A 65 32.69 -6.94 2.50
N ASN A 66 33.39 -7.89 3.12
CA ASN A 66 32.99 -9.30 3.12
C ASN A 66 31.75 -9.55 3.97
N GLN A 67 31.70 -8.98 5.18
CA GLN A 67 30.56 -9.15 6.07
C GLN A 67 29.27 -8.56 5.48
N ILE A 68 29.32 -7.38 4.83
CA ILE A 68 28.12 -6.78 4.25
C ILE A 68 27.61 -7.60 3.06
N LEU A 69 28.50 -8.17 2.25
CA LEU A 69 28.12 -9.09 1.17
C LEU A 69 27.41 -10.33 1.74
N ASP A 70 27.98 -10.97 2.75
CA ASP A 70 27.39 -12.15 3.39
C ASP A 70 26.05 -11.82 4.04
N MET A 71 25.94 -10.66 4.71
CA MET A 71 24.68 -10.19 5.28
C MET A 71 23.60 -10.00 4.20
N LEU A 72 23.92 -9.34 3.09
CA LEU A 72 22.97 -9.06 2.03
C LEU A 72 22.60 -10.32 1.23
N MET A 73 23.52 -11.27 1.03
CA MET A 73 23.21 -12.58 0.43
C MET A 73 22.30 -13.41 1.35
N LYS A 74 22.62 -13.47 2.65
CA LYS A 74 21.80 -14.20 3.66
C LYS A 74 20.40 -13.59 3.84
N ASP A 75 20.30 -12.28 3.67
CA ASP A 75 19.04 -11.54 3.74
C ASP A 75 18.34 -11.47 2.36
N LYS A 76 18.89 -12.12 1.34
CA LYS A 76 18.37 -12.26 -0.02
C LYS A 76 18.27 -10.97 -0.84
N PHE A 77 19.01 -9.94 -0.45
CA PHE A 77 19.15 -8.73 -1.26
C PHE A 77 20.07 -8.96 -2.47
N LEU A 78 21.12 -9.77 -2.32
CA LEU A 78 22.02 -10.09 -3.43
C LEU A 78 21.79 -11.53 -3.92
N PRO A 79 21.68 -11.76 -5.23
CA PRO A 79 21.55 -13.11 -5.76
C PRO A 79 22.88 -13.88 -5.67
N ASN A 80 22.78 -15.20 -5.62
CA ASN A 80 23.92 -16.06 -5.91
C ASN A 80 24.01 -16.28 -7.43
N TRP A 81 25.10 -15.82 -8.04
CA TRP A 81 25.36 -15.96 -9.47
C TRP A 81 26.14 -17.23 -9.82
N GLU A 82 26.62 -17.98 -8.83
CA GLU A 82 27.35 -19.22 -9.06
C GLU A 82 26.50 -20.23 -9.86
N GLY A 83 27.11 -20.86 -10.84
CA GLY A 83 26.44 -21.81 -11.74
C GLY A 83 25.46 -21.17 -12.73
N CYS A 84 25.34 -19.84 -12.76
CA CYS A 84 24.43 -19.16 -13.66
C CYS A 84 25.11 -18.82 -15.00
N VAL A 85 24.31 -18.61 -16.03
CA VAL A 85 24.80 -18.18 -17.35
C VAL A 85 25.37 -16.76 -17.25
N CYS A 86 26.54 -16.56 -17.84
CA CYS A 86 27.23 -15.28 -17.81
C CYS A 86 26.43 -14.21 -18.59
N PRO A 87 26.02 -13.10 -17.95
CA PRO A 87 25.21 -12.06 -18.57
C PRO A 87 25.93 -11.28 -19.67
N PHE A 88 27.26 -11.42 -19.78
CA PHE A 88 28.04 -10.72 -20.79
C PHE A 88 28.21 -11.49 -22.10
N CYS A 89 28.24 -12.83 -22.06
CA CYS A 89 28.45 -13.65 -23.25
C CYS A 89 27.31 -14.63 -23.53
N ASN A 90 26.35 -14.78 -22.61
CA ASN A 90 25.20 -15.68 -22.69
C ASN A 90 25.55 -17.14 -23.01
N LYS A 91 26.79 -17.55 -22.77
CA LYS A 91 27.35 -18.87 -23.15
C LYS A 91 28.15 -19.53 -22.03
N GLY A 92 28.95 -18.75 -21.31
CA GLY A 92 29.76 -19.27 -20.20
C GLY A 92 28.96 -19.42 -18.93
N VAL A 93 29.48 -20.22 -18.00
CA VAL A 93 28.93 -20.38 -16.65
C VAL A 93 29.83 -19.63 -15.66
N LEU A 94 29.20 -18.98 -14.69
CA LEU A 94 29.89 -18.26 -13.63
C LEU A 94 30.35 -19.24 -12.54
N GLY A 95 31.65 -19.19 -12.22
CA GLY A 95 32.23 -19.97 -11.11
C GLY A 95 31.84 -19.41 -9.73
N PRO A 96 32.42 -19.95 -8.64
CA PRO A 96 32.15 -19.49 -7.29
C PRO A 96 32.56 -18.03 -7.08
N LEU A 97 31.98 -17.40 -6.06
CA LEU A 97 32.36 -16.05 -5.65
C LEU A 97 33.79 -16.07 -5.08
N SER A 98 34.71 -15.38 -5.74
CA SER A 98 36.13 -15.34 -5.33
C SER A 98 36.66 -13.91 -5.28
N ASP A 99 37.79 -13.75 -4.58
CA ASP A 99 38.52 -12.49 -4.59
C ASP A 99 39.06 -12.21 -5.99
N ARG A 100 39.05 -10.93 -6.37
CA ARG A 100 39.49 -10.49 -7.67
C ARG A 100 41.00 -10.18 -7.60
N PRO A 101 41.85 -10.76 -8.48
CA PRO A 101 43.32 -10.62 -8.40
C PRO A 101 43.91 -9.21 -8.50
N SER A 102 43.08 -8.18 -8.71
CA SER A 102 43.51 -6.78 -8.86
C SER A 102 42.65 -5.78 -8.11
N ARG A 103 41.69 -6.26 -7.31
CA ARG A 103 40.76 -5.42 -6.56
C ARG A 103 40.37 -6.11 -5.27
N ASP A 104 40.29 -5.33 -4.20
CA ASP A 104 39.74 -5.78 -2.92
C ASP A 104 38.20 -5.89 -2.97
N THR A 105 37.70 -6.67 -3.94
CA THR A 105 36.28 -6.88 -4.18
C THR A 105 36.05 -8.31 -4.66
N LYS A 106 35.03 -8.97 -4.13
CA LYS A 106 34.59 -10.28 -4.59
C LYS A 106 33.77 -10.21 -5.88
N ALA A 107 33.97 -11.16 -6.77
CA ALA A 107 33.24 -11.27 -8.03
C ALA A 107 33.14 -12.71 -8.53
N TYR A 108 32.15 -12.98 -9.39
CA TYR A 108 32.00 -14.26 -10.09
C TYR A 108 32.74 -14.19 -11.43
N ARG A 109 33.58 -15.18 -11.75
CA ARG A 109 34.32 -15.22 -13.02
C ARG A 109 33.65 -16.17 -14.01
N CYS A 110 33.47 -15.71 -15.25
CA CYS A 110 33.00 -16.56 -16.34
C CYS A 110 34.05 -17.60 -16.75
N ASN A 111 33.67 -18.87 -16.90
CA ASN A 111 34.58 -19.95 -17.30
C ASN A 111 34.85 -20.03 -18.82
N LYS A 112 34.04 -19.36 -19.66
CA LYS A 112 34.17 -19.45 -21.12
C LYS A 112 35.45 -18.76 -21.59
N LYS A 113 36.28 -19.51 -22.32
CA LYS A 113 37.44 -19.00 -23.06
C LYS A 113 37.02 -17.82 -23.94
N ASN A 114 37.83 -16.76 -23.98
CA ASN A 114 37.56 -15.47 -24.63
C ASN A 114 36.50 -14.57 -23.96
N CYS A 115 35.80 -15.01 -22.91
CA CYS A 115 34.99 -14.12 -22.08
C CYS A 115 35.72 -13.77 -20.78
N GLN A 116 35.84 -14.73 -19.86
CA GLN A 116 36.53 -14.60 -18.56
C GLN A 116 36.22 -13.31 -17.75
N LYS A 117 35.10 -12.64 -18.05
CA LYS A 117 34.68 -11.40 -17.39
C LYS A 117 34.26 -11.69 -15.95
N TYR A 118 34.46 -10.69 -15.10
CA TYR A 118 34.03 -10.68 -13.71
C TYR A 118 32.66 -10.00 -13.58
N VAL A 119 31.73 -10.68 -12.93
CA VAL A 119 30.38 -10.21 -12.62
C VAL A 119 30.34 -9.86 -11.13
N SER A 120 29.92 -8.63 -10.81
CA SER A 120 29.73 -8.22 -9.41
C SER A 120 28.50 -8.89 -8.80
N PRO A 121 28.46 -9.18 -7.49
CA PRO A 121 27.25 -9.66 -6.82
C PRO A 121 26.02 -8.78 -7.03
N ALA A 122 26.21 -7.46 -7.14
CA ALA A 122 25.15 -6.49 -7.39
C ALA A 122 24.93 -6.17 -8.88
N HIS A 123 25.45 -6.99 -9.80
CA HIS A 123 25.22 -6.79 -11.23
C HIS A 123 23.73 -6.84 -11.58
N LEU A 124 23.26 -5.87 -12.39
CA LEU A 124 21.84 -5.68 -12.74
C LEU A 124 20.89 -5.51 -11.54
N HIS A 125 21.41 -5.28 -10.34
CA HIS A 125 20.57 -5.15 -9.16
C HIS A 125 19.74 -3.86 -9.23
N PRO A 126 18.41 -3.92 -8.98
CA PRO A 126 17.54 -2.77 -9.23
C PRO A 126 17.70 -1.65 -8.19
N LEU A 127 18.28 -1.93 -7.02
CA LEU A 127 18.43 -0.94 -5.93
C LEU A 127 19.88 -0.58 -5.61
N PHE A 128 20.83 -1.46 -5.90
CA PHE A 128 22.23 -1.27 -5.53
C PHE A 128 23.03 -1.04 -6.79
N THR A 129 23.84 0.01 -6.77
CA THR A 129 24.62 0.44 -7.92
C THR A 129 26.09 0.19 -7.69
N VAL A 130 26.75 -0.38 -8.69
CA VAL A 130 28.21 -0.56 -8.71
C VAL A 130 28.80 0.52 -9.61
N LEU A 131 29.07 1.70 -9.03
CA LEU A 131 29.70 2.81 -9.73
C LEU A 131 31.16 2.94 -9.30
N ARG A 132 32.00 3.37 -10.24
CA ARG A 132 33.41 3.71 -9.99
C ARG A 132 33.54 5.23 -9.99
N GLY A 133 34.30 5.78 -9.05
CA GLY A 133 34.53 7.22 -8.94
C GLY A 133 33.93 7.84 -7.67
N PRO A 134 34.03 9.17 -7.52
CA PRO A 134 33.66 9.88 -6.29
C PRO A 134 32.16 9.82 -5.95
N GLU A 135 31.30 9.52 -6.95
CA GLU A 135 29.86 9.32 -6.75
C GLU A 135 29.48 7.88 -6.36
N GLY A 136 30.44 6.96 -6.33
CA GLY A 136 30.22 5.58 -5.91
C GLY A 136 30.19 5.47 -4.39
N HIS A 137 29.10 4.94 -3.83
CA HIS A 137 28.98 4.69 -2.39
C HIS A 137 29.15 3.19 -2.09
N SER A 138 29.73 2.88 -0.93
CA SER A 138 29.89 1.48 -0.49
C SER A 138 28.55 0.79 -0.27
N LEU A 139 28.54 -0.56 -0.28
CA LEU A 139 27.32 -1.33 -0.06
C LEU A 139 26.72 -1.08 1.32
N GLN A 140 27.55 -0.82 2.33
CA GLN A 140 27.14 -0.47 3.70
C GLN A 140 26.27 0.80 3.69
N VAL A 141 26.73 1.85 2.99
CA VAL A 141 26.03 3.13 2.92
C VAL A 141 24.74 2.99 2.09
N GLN A 142 24.78 2.28 0.96
CA GLN A 142 23.59 2.01 0.14
C GLN A 142 22.54 1.17 0.88
N ALA A 143 22.95 0.12 1.59
CA ALA A 143 22.09 -0.72 2.41
C ALA A 143 21.48 0.07 3.57
N THR A 144 22.26 0.95 4.20
CA THR A 144 21.79 1.85 5.25
C THR A 144 20.73 2.83 4.73
N ALA A 145 20.98 3.45 3.57
CA ALA A 145 19.99 4.32 2.93
C ALA A 145 18.68 3.58 2.61
N LEU A 146 18.77 2.34 2.14
CA LEU A 146 17.60 1.50 1.90
C LEU A 146 16.87 1.18 3.22
N LEU A 147 17.57 0.79 4.29
CA LEU A 147 16.97 0.51 5.59
C LEU A 147 16.23 1.74 6.15
N LEU A 148 16.86 2.92 6.11
CA LEU A 148 16.24 4.19 6.50
C LEU A 148 14.98 4.46 5.67
N ARG A 149 15.04 4.20 4.35
CA ARG A 149 13.89 4.38 3.48
C ARG A 149 12.74 3.44 3.85
N LEU A 150 13.02 2.17 4.14
CA LEU A 150 12.05 1.17 4.59
C LEU A 150 11.43 1.53 5.94
N ALA A 151 12.19 2.17 6.84
CA ALA A 151 11.69 2.71 8.10
C ALA A 151 10.76 3.94 7.91
N GLY A 152 10.71 4.51 6.70
CA GLY A 152 9.88 5.66 6.36
C GLY A 152 10.56 7.01 6.60
N VAL A 153 11.90 7.03 6.68
CA VAL A 153 12.67 8.28 6.82
C VAL A 153 12.53 9.12 5.54
N PRO A 154 12.35 10.46 5.65
CA PRO A 154 12.27 11.34 4.49
C PRO A 154 13.52 11.27 3.60
N LEU A 155 13.36 11.33 2.26
CA LEU A 155 14.49 11.27 1.31
C LEU A 155 15.56 12.34 1.57
N ALA A 156 15.14 13.56 1.89
CA ALA A 156 16.06 14.66 2.24
C ALA A 156 16.86 14.36 3.51
N THR A 157 16.25 13.73 4.51
CA THR A 157 16.95 13.31 5.73
C THR A 157 17.95 12.18 5.43
N ILE A 158 17.60 11.24 4.56
CA ILE A 158 18.52 10.18 4.13
C ILE A 158 19.74 10.81 3.43
N HIS A 159 19.51 11.78 2.53
CA HIS A 159 20.59 12.50 1.86
C HIS A 159 21.56 13.13 2.86
N LEU A 160 21.04 13.83 3.87
CA LEU A 160 21.86 14.46 4.91
C LEU A 160 22.61 13.44 5.78
N LEU A 161 21.99 12.30 6.12
CA LEU A 161 22.59 11.29 7.00
C LEU A 161 23.64 10.43 6.31
N THR A 162 23.46 10.12 5.02
CA THR A 162 24.34 9.19 4.29
C THR A 162 25.28 9.89 3.33
N ASN A 163 25.13 11.21 3.15
CA ASN A 163 25.84 12.01 2.13
C ASN A 163 25.71 11.44 0.70
N ILE A 164 24.64 10.66 0.43
CA ILE A 164 24.34 10.17 -0.92
C ILE A 164 23.61 11.26 -1.68
N ASN A 165 24.02 11.58 -2.90
CA ASN A 165 23.33 12.56 -3.75
C ASN A 165 21.80 12.34 -3.79
N HIS A 166 21.02 13.40 -3.60
CA HIS A 166 19.55 13.33 -3.56
C HIS A 166 18.95 12.63 -4.80
N LYS A 167 19.52 12.82 -6.00
CA LYS A 167 19.06 12.15 -7.24
C LYS A 167 19.24 10.63 -7.17
N ALA A 168 20.32 10.15 -6.55
CA ALA A 168 20.55 8.72 -6.38
C ALA A 168 19.54 8.12 -5.38
N ILE A 169 19.19 8.84 -4.31
CA ILE A 169 18.15 8.42 -3.36
C ILE A 169 16.76 8.43 -4.01
N GLU A 170 16.45 9.44 -4.82
CA GLU A 170 15.19 9.50 -5.57
C GLU A 170 15.06 8.33 -6.55
N ARG A 171 16.14 8.00 -7.27
CA ARG A 171 16.20 6.82 -8.14
C ARG A 171 16.00 5.52 -7.36
N LEU A 172 16.70 5.34 -6.22
CA LEU A 172 16.52 4.18 -5.35
C LEU A 172 15.06 4.04 -4.90
N ASN A 173 14.44 5.13 -4.44
CA ASN A 173 13.04 5.13 -4.03
C ASN A 173 12.10 4.84 -5.21
N SER A 174 12.38 5.41 -6.39
CA SER A 174 11.60 5.17 -7.60
C SER A 174 11.63 3.70 -8.00
N ASN A 175 12.82 3.10 -8.07
CA ASN A 175 13.00 1.69 -8.39
C ASN A 175 12.31 0.79 -7.36
N LEU A 176 12.42 1.10 -6.06
CA LEU A 176 11.71 0.38 -5.01
C LEU A 176 10.18 0.43 -5.20
N ASN A 177 9.64 1.58 -5.60
CA ASN A 177 8.21 1.71 -5.86
C ASN A 177 7.77 0.88 -7.07
N PHE A 178 8.55 0.87 -8.16
CA PHE A 178 8.25 0.06 -9.33
C PHE A 178 8.33 -1.44 -9.05
N LEU A 179 9.36 -1.90 -8.32
CA LEU A 179 9.49 -3.29 -7.88
C LEU A 179 8.27 -3.74 -7.08
N ARG A 180 7.91 -2.98 -6.04
CA ARG A 180 6.74 -3.28 -5.21
C ARG A 180 5.45 -3.23 -6.01
N SER A 181 5.31 -2.27 -6.93
CA SER A 181 4.15 -2.16 -7.81
C SER A 181 3.97 -3.39 -8.70
N GLY A 182 5.07 -3.89 -9.27
CA GLY A 182 5.07 -5.12 -10.07
C GLY A 182 4.60 -6.34 -9.26
N HIS A 183 5.22 -6.55 -8.10
CA HIS A 183 4.86 -7.66 -7.20
C HIS A 183 3.40 -7.57 -6.72
N VAL A 184 2.95 -6.41 -6.26
CA VAL A 184 1.56 -6.19 -5.85
C VAL A 184 0.58 -6.54 -6.98
N THR A 185 0.87 -6.08 -8.20
CA THR A 185 0.00 -6.36 -9.36
C THR A 185 -0.06 -7.85 -9.69
N GLN A 186 1.02 -8.61 -9.45
CA GLN A 186 1.04 -10.05 -9.64
C GLN A 186 0.26 -10.77 -8.55
N VAL A 187 0.53 -10.47 -7.27
CA VAL A 187 -0.15 -11.07 -6.11
C VAL A 187 -1.64 -10.75 -6.11
N GLU A 188 -2.05 -9.54 -6.53
CA GLU A 188 -3.47 -9.21 -6.62
C GLU A 188 -4.25 -10.20 -7.49
N LYS A 189 -3.67 -10.69 -8.59
CA LYS A 189 -4.33 -11.68 -9.47
C LYS A 189 -4.67 -12.98 -8.76
N THR A 190 -3.95 -13.32 -7.69
CA THR A 190 -4.18 -14.55 -6.92
C THR A 190 -5.14 -14.36 -5.75
N ILE A 191 -5.43 -13.11 -5.36
CA ILE A 191 -6.35 -12.80 -4.27
C ILE A 191 -7.76 -13.30 -4.63
N LYS A 192 -8.45 -13.94 -3.68
CA LYS A 192 -9.85 -14.31 -3.84
C LYS A 192 -10.57 -13.83 -2.59
N PHE A 193 -11.61 -13.01 -2.78
CA PHE A 193 -12.52 -12.67 -1.69
C PHE A 193 -13.52 -13.80 -1.48
N GLY A 194 -14.10 -13.86 -0.28
CA GLY A 194 -14.96 -14.96 0.12
C GLY A 194 -14.23 -16.06 0.88
N GLY A 195 -14.99 -16.97 1.45
CA GLY A 195 -14.49 -18.04 2.31
C GLY A 195 -14.70 -19.43 1.70
N ALA A 196 -14.40 -20.45 2.51
CA ALA A 196 -14.84 -21.82 2.25
C ALA A 196 -16.34 -21.86 1.89
N PRO A 197 -16.82 -22.89 1.15
CA PRO A 197 -18.17 -22.94 0.60
C PRO A 197 -19.31 -22.68 1.59
N LYS A 198 -19.11 -22.81 2.91
CA LYS A 198 -20.13 -22.55 3.93
C LYS A 198 -19.97 -21.23 4.71
N ALA A 199 -18.96 -20.41 4.42
CA ALA A 199 -18.60 -19.26 5.26
C ALA A 199 -18.67 -17.91 4.52
N TRP A 200 -19.56 -17.03 4.98
CA TRP A 200 -19.65 -15.66 4.50
C TRP A 200 -18.50 -14.79 5.01
N ARG A 201 -17.96 -13.91 4.16
CA ARG A 201 -16.84 -13.01 4.53
C ARG A 201 -17.21 -11.55 4.43
N ASP A 202 -16.84 -10.78 5.45
CA ASP A 202 -17.02 -9.33 5.48
C ASP A 202 -15.92 -8.63 4.68
N VAL A 203 -16.30 -7.91 3.62
CA VAL A 203 -15.40 -7.14 2.74
C VAL A 203 -15.83 -5.67 2.78
N GLU A 204 -14.88 -4.76 2.97
CA GLU A 204 -15.12 -3.33 2.89
C GLU A 204 -14.69 -2.79 1.53
N VAL A 205 -15.47 -1.87 0.98
CA VAL A 205 -15.17 -1.14 -0.25
C VAL A 205 -15.40 0.36 -0.03
N ASP A 206 -14.52 1.17 -0.59
CA ASP A 206 -14.56 2.63 -0.54
C ASP A 206 -13.65 3.20 -1.62
N GLU A 207 -13.77 4.50 -1.89
CA GLU A 207 -12.94 5.23 -2.85
C GLU A 207 -12.13 6.35 -2.17
N ALA A 208 -10.89 6.54 -2.62
CA ALA A 208 -10.05 7.64 -2.21
C ALA A 208 -9.53 8.44 -3.40
N CYS A 209 -9.54 9.76 -3.26
CA CYS A 209 -8.84 10.68 -4.16
C CYS A 209 -7.46 11.01 -3.58
N PHE A 210 -6.44 10.99 -4.43
CA PHE A 210 -5.05 11.28 -4.07
C PHE A 210 -4.54 12.60 -4.63
N ASP A 211 -4.89 12.92 -5.87
CA ASP A 211 -4.45 14.14 -6.53
C ASP A 211 -5.50 14.62 -7.54
N LYS A 212 -5.33 15.84 -8.04
CA LYS A 212 -6.07 16.37 -9.19
C LYS A 212 -5.17 17.22 -10.06
N ARG A 213 -5.43 17.23 -11.37
CA ARG A 213 -4.73 18.11 -12.32
C ARG A 213 -5.70 18.85 -13.22
N THR A 214 -5.27 20.04 -13.64
CA THR A 214 -5.94 20.77 -14.71
C THR A 214 -5.50 20.19 -16.06
N LEU A 215 -6.48 19.83 -16.87
CA LEU A 215 -6.30 19.37 -18.25
C LEU A 215 -6.00 20.56 -19.16
N LYS A 216 -5.07 20.35 -20.08
CA LYS A 216 -4.78 21.31 -21.15
C LYS A 216 -5.91 21.29 -22.18
N PRO A 217 -6.09 22.36 -23.01
CA PRO A 217 -7.20 22.45 -23.95
C PRO A 217 -7.33 21.23 -24.88
N TRP A 218 -6.21 20.70 -25.38
CA TRP A 218 -6.18 19.53 -26.27
C TRP A 218 -6.41 18.18 -25.57
N GLU A 219 -6.46 18.16 -24.23
CA GLU A 219 -6.81 16.96 -23.47
C GLU A 219 -8.31 16.91 -23.13
N GLN A 220 -9.06 17.97 -23.44
CA GLN A 220 -10.48 18.10 -23.14
C GLN A 220 -11.32 17.70 -24.35
N THR A 221 -12.49 17.12 -24.09
CA THR A 221 -13.51 16.98 -25.13
C THR A 221 -14.19 18.34 -25.37
N GLU A 222 -14.69 18.59 -26.58
CA GLU A 222 -15.43 19.83 -26.89
C GLU A 222 -16.58 20.07 -25.90
N LYS A 223 -17.30 19.00 -25.55
CA LYS A 223 -18.39 19.03 -24.57
C LYS A 223 -17.93 19.43 -23.17
N ASP A 224 -16.78 18.93 -22.72
CA ASP A 224 -16.24 19.28 -21.40
C ASP A 224 -15.74 20.73 -21.38
N ALA A 225 -15.10 21.18 -22.47
CA ALA A 225 -14.65 22.56 -22.63
C ALA A 225 -15.82 23.55 -22.59
N GLN A 226 -16.91 23.28 -23.33
CA GLN A 226 -18.14 24.08 -23.31
C GLN A 226 -18.77 24.15 -21.91
N GLN A 227 -18.61 23.11 -21.09
CA GLN A 227 -19.13 23.03 -19.72
C GLN A 227 -18.16 23.56 -18.66
N GLY A 228 -16.99 24.10 -19.06
CA GLY A 228 -15.95 24.59 -18.15
C GLY A 228 -15.31 23.48 -17.30
N LYS A 229 -15.38 22.22 -17.74
CA LYS A 229 -14.82 21.06 -17.05
C LYS A 229 -13.41 20.79 -17.53
N ASN A 230 -12.45 20.96 -16.64
CA ASN A 230 -11.03 20.78 -16.96
C ASN A 230 -10.23 20.10 -15.84
N THR A 231 -10.89 19.54 -14.84
CA THR A 231 -10.22 18.93 -13.68
C THR A 231 -10.32 17.42 -13.72
N GLU A 232 -9.18 16.76 -13.90
CA GLU A 232 -9.02 15.31 -13.79
C GLU A 232 -8.59 14.93 -12.37
N TRP A 233 -9.16 13.83 -11.86
CA TRP A 233 -8.89 13.33 -10.51
C TRP A 233 -8.16 11.99 -10.54
N GLU A 234 -7.13 11.86 -9.70
CA GLU A 234 -6.53 10.55 -9.40
C GLU A 234 -7.35 9.88 -8.29
N GLN A 235 -8.41 9.17 -8.70
CA GLN A 235 -9.28 8.41 -7.81
C GLN A 235 -9.02 6.91 -7.92
N TRP A 236 -9.01 6.22 -6.78
CA TRP A 236 -8.84 4.78 -6.69
C TRP A 236 -9.94 4.18 -5.81
N GLY A 237 -10.43 3.02 -6.18
CA GLY A 237 -11.24 2.18 -5.33
C GLY A 237 -10.38 1.13 -4.63
N GLY A 238 -10.82 0.70 -3.46
CA GLY A 238 -10.16 -0.32 -2.66
C GLY A 238 -11.16 -1.38 -2.23
N LEU A 239 -10.71 -2.63 -2.14
CA LEU A 239 -11.45 -3.76 -1.57
C LEU A 239 -10.58 -4.43 -0.52
N VAL A 240 -11.11 -4.68 0.67
CA VAL A 240 -10.34 -5.36 1.73
C VAL A 240 -11.23 -6.26 2.56
N GLN A 241 -10.82 -7.51 2.76
CA GLN A 241 -11.48 -8.40 3.69
C GLN A 241 -11.12 -8.00 5.13
N ARG A 242 -12.13 -7.87 5.98
CA ARG A 242 -11.92 -7.52 7.38
C ARG A 242 -11.01 -8.53 8.07
N GLY A 243 -10.04 -8.01 8.82
CA GLY A 243 -9.06 -8.83 9.53
C GLY A 243 -7.95 -9.42 8.63
N CYS A 244 -7.93 -9.14 7.31
CA CYS A 244 -6.89 -9.61 6.40
C CYS A 244 -6.31 -8.45 5.57
N PRO A 245 -5.34 -7.68 6.09
CA PRO A 245 -4.74 -6.55 5.38
C PRO A 245 -4.13 -6.92 4.02
N LYS A 246 -3.56 -8.13 3.91
CA LYS A 246 -2.99 -8.69 2.68
C LYS A 246 -4.01 -8.92 1.56
N SER A 247 -5.31 -8.87 1.88
CA SER A 247 -6.38 -8.92 0.87
C SER A 247 -6.73 -7.56 0.26
N LEU A 248 -6.08 -6.47 0.69
CA LEU A 248 -6.33 -5.14 0.13
C LEU A 248 -5.99 -5.17 -1.36
N VAL A 249 -6.99 -4.99 -2.21
CA VAL A 249 -6.87 -4.81 -3.66
C VAL A 249 -7.20 -3.35 -3.97
N LEU A 250 -6.36 -2.69 -4.78
CA LEU A 250 -6.63 -1.35 -5.27
C LEU A 250 -6.89 -1.39 -6.78
N PHE A 251 -7.82 -0.55 -7.24
CA PHE A 251 -8.12 -0.41 -8.66
C PHE A 251 -8.31 1.06 -9.01
N LYS A 252 -7.65 1.49 -10.09
CA LYS A 252 -7.74 2.88 -10.56
C LYS A 252 -9.13 3.13 -11.14
N LEU A 253 -9.76 4.21 -10.72
CA LEU A 253 -11.03 4.68 -11.25
C LEU A 253 -10.79 5.73 -12.33
N ARG A 254 -11.77 5.89 -13.21
CA ARG A 254 -11.79 6.93 -14.25
C ARG A 254 -13.01 7.83 -14.06
N PRO A 255 -13.04 8.66 -13.00
CA PRO A 255 -14.18 9.53 -12.75
C PRO A 255 -14.42 10.52 -13.88
N ALA A 256 -15.61 11.11 -13.89
CA ALA A 256 -15.90 12.19 -14.83
C ALA A 256 -15.01 13.41 -14.54
N ILE A 257 -14.61 14.12 -15.61
CA ILE A 257 -13.91 15.41 -15.50
C ILE A 257 -14.88 16.42 -14.86
N THR A 258 -14.36 17.22 -13.94
CA THR A 258 -15.17 18.21 -13.21
C THR A 258 -14.72 19.63 -13.47
N VAL A 259 -15.52 20.59 -13.00
CA VAL A 259 -15.11 21.99 -12.90
C VAL A 259 -14.01 22.19 -11.82
N PRO A 260 -13.17 23.24 -11.91
CA PRO A 260 -12.03 23.48 -11.00
C PRO A 260 -12.31 23.41 -9.50
N ARG A 261 -13.46 23.94 -9.09
CA ARG A 261 -13.87 24.09 -7.68
C ARG A 261 -14.78 22.96 -7.19
N ALA A 262 -14.90 21.87 -7.95
CA ALA A 262 -15.66 20.72 -7.49
C ALA A 262 -15.05 20.14 -6.19
N PRO A 263 -15.87 19.73 -5.22
CA PRO A 263 -15.39 19.16 -3.96
C PRO A 263 -14.75 17.78 -4.14
N GLY A 264 -14.97 17.12 -5.28
CA GLY A 264 -14.45 15.81 -5.64
C GLY A 264 -15.08 15.30 -6.94
N PRO A 265 -14.66 14.12 -7.43
CA PRO A 265 -15.16 13.51 -8.67
C PRO A 265 -16.59 12.97 -8.58
N GLY A 266 -17.20 12.97 -7.39
CA GLY A 266 -18.49 12.33 -7.12
C GLY A 266 -18.35 10.86 -6.71
N ALA A 267 -19.49 10.19 -6.58
CA ALA A 267 -19.55 8.77 -6.23
C ALA A 267 -19.11 7.87 -7.39
N ILE A 268 -18.60 6.67 -7.10
CA ILE A 268 -18.29 5.68 -8.15
C ILE A 268 -19.50 5.44 -9.05
N ARG A 269 -19.26 5.32 -10.36
CA ARG A 269 -20.32 5.05 -11.33
C ARG A 269 -20.55 3.55 -11.44
N LYS A 270 -21.77 3.17 -11.80
CA LYS A 270 -22.14 1.76 -12.01
C LYS A 270 -21.26 1.08 -13.07
N VAL A 271 -20.86 1.81 -14.12
CA VAL A 271 -19.97 1.32 -15.19
C VAL A 271 -18.56 0.98 -14.68
N ASP A 272 -18.06 1.70 -13.68
CA ASP A 272 -16.74 1.44 -13.08
C ASP A 272 -16.84 0.31 -12.03
N TRP A 273 -17.93 0.28 -11.26
CA TRP A 273 -18.13 -0.70 -10.19
C TRP A 273 -18.47 -2.10 -10.69
N THR A 274 -19.33 -2.22 -11.71
CA THR A 274 -19.86 -3.52 -12.16
C THR A 274 -18.76 -4.51 -12.55
N PRO A 275 -17.75 -4.15 -13.36
CA PRO A 275 -16.65 -5.06 -13.70
C PRO A 275 -15.85 -5.52 -12.47
N VAL A 276 -15.64 -4.62 -11.51
CA VAL A 276 -14.92 -4.91 -10.27
C VAL A 276 -15.69 -5.92 -9.41
N ALA A 277 -16.99 -5.68 -9.22
CA ALA A 277 -17.85 -6.56 -8.43
C ALA A 277 -17.98 -7.96 -9.05
N GLN A 278 -18.14 -8.02 -10.38
CA GLN A 278 -18.22 -9.29 -11.11
C GLN A 278 -16.91 -10.09 -11.00
N LYS A 279 -15.76 -9.41 -11.13
CA LYS A 279 -14.44 -10.05 -11.03
C LYS A 279 -14.15 -10.61 -9.64
N TRP A 280 -14.40 -9.82 -8.60
CA TRP A 280 -13.89 -10.11 -7.25
C TRP A 280 -14.92 -10.71 -6.31
N LEU A 281 -16.22 -10.45 -6.50
CA LEU A 281 -17.25 -10.73 -5.50
C LEU A 281 -18.31 -11.75 -5.97
N LYS A 282 -18.50 -11.93 -7.28
CA LYS A 282 -19.51 -12.85 -7.83
C LYS A 282 -19.29 -14.28 -7.34
N ASN A 283 -20.35 -14.89 -6.81
CA ASN A 283 -20.40 -16.25 -6.31
C ASN A 283 -19.38 -16.53 -5.19
N ARG A 284 -19.02 -15.51 -4.40
CA ARG A 284 -18.01 -15.62 -3.33
C ARG A 284 -18.56 -15.64 -1.91
N ARG A 285 -19.88 -15.53 -1.73
CA ARG A 285 -20.53 -15.41 -0.40
C ARG A 285 -19.90 -14.26 0.41
N VAL A 286 -19.96 -13.06 -0.15
CA VAL A 286 -19.39 -11.85 0.44
C VAL A 286 -20.48 -10.98 1.03
N ILE A 287 -20.21 -10.41 2.20
CA ILE A 287 -21.00 -9.32 2.79
C ILE A 287 -20.21 -8.04 2.54
N LEU A 288 -20.66 -7.27 1.56
CA LEU A 288 -20.03 -6.04 1.13
C LEU A 288 -20.49 -4.88 2.01
N HIS A 289 -19.55 -4.26 2.69
CA HIS A 289 -19.73 -3.05 3.47
C HIS A 289 -19.23 -1.86 2.66
N SER A 290 -20.11 -0.93 2.32
CA SER A 290 -19.74 0.25 1.55
C SER A 290 -20.41 1.50 2.10
N ASP A 291 -20.05 2.65 1.56
CA ASP A 291 -20.88 3.85 1.70
C ASP A 291 -22.26 3.66 1.05
N SER A 292 -23.12 4.67 1.16
CA SER A 292 -24.48 4.58 0.62
C SER A 292 -24.59 4.90 -0.89
N ALA A 293 -23.49 4.93 -1.64
CA ALA A 293 -23.52 5.19 -3.08
C ALA A 293 -24.42 4.16 -3.81
N ARG A 294 -25.20 4.65 -4.78
CA ARG A 294 -26.17 3.83 -5.52
C ARG A 294 -25.51 2.69 -6.27
N SER A 295 -24.30 2.91 -6.79
CA SER A 295 -23.56 1.93 -7.58
C SER A 295 -23.25 0.65 -6.79
N TYR A 296 -22.89 0.75 -5.52
CA TYR A 296 -22.59 -0.41 -4.67
C TYR A 296 -23.80 -1.31 -4.38
N ARG A 297 -25.03 -0.81 -4.61
CA ARG A 297 -26.27 -1.58 -4.47
C ARG A 297 -26.58 -2.47 -5.67
N SER A 298 -25.67 -2.58 -6.64
CA SER A 298 -25.83 -3.50 -7.76
C SER A 298 -26.02 -4.93 -7.24
N LYS A 299 -27.04 -5.63 -7.77
CA LYS A 299 -27.25 -7.04 -7.47
C LYS A 299 -26.13 -7.85 -8.11
N VAL A 300 -25.41 -8.62 -7.28
CA VAL A 300 -24.34 -9.53 -7.71
C VAL A 300 -24.55 -10.85 -6.97
N ASP A 301 -24.55 -11.95 -7.71
CA ASP A 301 -24.81 -13.28 -7.15
C ASP A 301 -23.79 -13.60 -6.05
N GLY A 302 -24.26 -14.16 -4.94
CA GLY A 302 -23.41 -14.47 -3.78
C GLY A 302 -22.87 -13.24 -3.05
N MET A 303 -23.44 -12.05 -3.24
CA MET A 303 -23.08 -10.82 -2.52
C MET A 303 -24.29 -10.26 -1.74
N LEU A 304 -24.11 -10.04 -0.45
CA LEU A 304 -25.00 -9.25 0.41
C LEU A 304 -24.43 -7.84 0.57
N HIS A 305 -25.29 -6.85 0.77
CA HIS A 305 -24.88 -5.45 0.86
C HIS A 305 -25.29 -4.81 2.18
N ASP A 306 -24.32 -4.18 2.85
CA ASP A 306 -24.48 -3.37 4.04
C ASP A 306 -24.06 -1.92 3.75
N ALA A 307 -25.06 -1.04 3.61
CA ALA A 307 -24.84 0.38 3.40
C ALA A 307 -24.54 1.11 4.72
N VAL A 308 -23.49 1.92 4.72
CA VAL A 308 -23.07 2.72 5.87
C VAL A 308 -23.39 4.20 5.60
N VAL A 309 -23.89 4.89 6.62
CA VAL A 309 -24.24 6.32 6.53
C VAL A 309 -23.21 7.14 7.28
N HIS A 310 -22.39 7.89 6.54
CA HIS A 310 -21.31 8.72 7.10
C HIS A 310 -21.77 10.17 7.36
N LYS A 311 -22.98 10.52 6.92
CA LYS A 311 -23.51 11.90 7.00
C LYS A 311 -24.34 12.12 8.26
N LYS A 312 -24.16 13.30 8.88
CA LYS A 312 -25.09 13.79 9.91
C LYS A 312 -26.49 13.92 9.31
N ARG A 313 -27.51 13.49 10.04
CA ARG A 313 -28.90 13.65 9.62
C ARG A 313 -29.55 14.74 10.47
N ARG A 314 -30.27 15.65 9.82
CA ARG A 314 -31.14 16.60 10.51
C ARG A 314 -32.44 15.85 10.83
N VAL A 315 -32.78 15.75 12.10
CA VAL A 315 -34.01 15.09 12.55
C VAL A 315 -34.78 16.02 13.47
N LYS A 316 -36.11 16.00 13.33
CA LYS A 316 -37.01 16.70 14.23
C LYS A 316 -37.10 15.89 15.52
N LYS A 317 -36.71 16.48 16.66
CA LYS A 317 -36.89 15.92 18.00
C LYS A 317 -37.76 16.88 18.79
N GLY A 318 -39.01 16.50 19.03
CA GLY A 318 -40.05 17.45 19.48
C GLY A 318 -40.26 18.55 18.44
N ASN A 319 -40.25 19.82 18.87
CA ASN A 319 -40.41 20.97 17.96
C ASN A 319 -39.09 21.56 17.42
N LYS A 320 -37.93 20.95 17.68
CA LYS A 320 -36.62 21.48 17.24
C LYS A 320 -35.92 20.54 16.26
N TRP A 321 -35.32 21.12 15.23
CA TRP A 321 -34.48 20.42 14.27
C TRP A 321 -33.05 20.29 14.82
N VAL A 322 -32.62 19.06 15.08
CA VAL A 322 -31.30 18.78 15.64
C VAL A 322 -30.46 17.98 14.66
N TRP A 323 -29.18 18.34 14.54
CA TRP A 323 -28.20 17.53 13.82
C TRP A 323 -27.76 16.34 14.66
N VAL A 324 -28.11 15.14 14.23
CA VAL A 324 -27.69 13.91 14.89
C VAL A 324 -26.46 13.35 14.19
N LYS A 325 -25.50 12.92 15.02
CA LYS A 325 -24.26 12.28 14.53
C LYS A 325 -24.60 10.98 13.80
N PRO A 326 -23.86 10.63 12.73
CA PRO A 326 -24.03 9.36 12.05
C PRO A 326 -23.75 8.18 12.98
N VAL A 327 -24.45 7.07 12.73
CA VAL A 327 -24.16 5.78 13.35
C VAL A 327 -23.15 5.08 12.46
N TYR A 328 -21.86 5.20 12.82
CA TYR A 328 -20.77 4.64 12.02
C TYR A 328 -20.71 3.10 12.01
N VAL A 329 -21.35 2.45 12.98
CA VAL A 329 -21.46 0.99 13.03
C VAL A 329 -22.89 0.59 13.39
N LYS A 330 -23.58 -0.05 12.46
CA LYS A 330 -24.94 -0.58 12.65
C LYS A 330 -24.89 -2.11 12.62
N ILE A 331 -25.78 -2.78 13.35
CA ILE A 331 -25.98 -4.22 13.16
C ILE A 331 -26.93 -4.42 11.99
N SER A 332 -26.51 -5.14 10.97
CA SER A 332 -27.39 -5.61 9.90
C SER A 332 -27.74 -7.07 10.12
N THR A 333 -28.94 -7.44 9.70
CA THR A 333 -29.44 -8.82 9.78
C THR A 333 -29.88 -9.24 8.38
N HIS A 334 -29.26 -10.29 7.86
CA HIS A 334 -29.56 -10.85 6.54
C HIS A 334 -30.21 -12.22 6.73
N LYS A 335 -31.35 -12.45 6.07
CA LYS A 335 -31.98 -13.78 5.99
C LYS A 335 -31.61 -14.39 4.64
N LEU A 336 -31.01 -15.57 4.67
CA LEU A 336 -30.65 -16.33 3.46
C LEU A 336 -31.85 -17.14 2.94
N PRO A 337 -31.82 -17.59 1.67
CA PRO A 337 -32.88 -18.45 1.12
C PRO A 337 -33.07 -19.77 1.85
N ASP A 338 -32.01 -20.30 2.49
CA ASP A 338 -32.04 -21.52 3.30
C ASP A 338 -32.61 -21.30 4.72
N GLY A 339 -33.10 -20.09 5.03
CA GLY A 339 -33.61 -19.72 6.35
C GLY A 339 -32.54 -19.27 7.35
N THR A 340 -31.25 -19.43 7.04
CA THR A 340 -30.16 -19.01 7.93
C THR A 340 -30.12 -17.50 8.10
N VAL A 341 -29.85 -17.04 9.33
CA VAL A 341 -29.76 -15.61 9.64
C VAL A 341 -28.32 -15.20 9.94
N ILE A 342 -27.82 -14.20 9.23
CA ILE A 342 -26.49 -13.63 9.45
C ILE A 342 -26.61 -12.24 10.04
N LYS A 343 -26.04 -12.04 11.24
CA LYS A 343 -25.89 -10.71 11.86
C LYS A 343 -24.48 -10.19 11.66
N THR A 344 -24.34 -8.97 11.15
CA THR A 344 -23.05 -8.30 10.83
C THR A 344 -22.98 -6.95 11.52
N LYS A 345 -21.77 -6.42 11.73
CA LYS A 345 -21.57 -4.99 12.01
C LYS A 345 -21.27 -4.28 10.68
N GLY A 346 -22.21 -3.51 10.14
CA GLY A 346 -22.00 -2.64 8.99
C GLY A 346 -21.03 -1.50 9.31
N GLY A 347 -20.04 -1.22 8.45
CA GLY A 347 -19.02 -0.16 8.64
C GLY A 347 -17.83 -0.26 7.68
N THR A 348 -17.17 0.85 7.34
CA THR A 348 -15.97 0.88 6.46
C THR A 348 -14.69 1.32 7.20
N GLN A 349 -14.55 0.94 8.47
CA GLN A 349 -13.45 1.43 9.33
C GLN A 349 -12.07 0.91 8.94
N ILE A 350 -11.97 -0.27 8.34
CA ILE A 350 -10.69 -0.92 7.99
C ILE A 350 -10.15 -0.29 6.71
N ILE A 351 -10.99 -0.10 5.70
CA ILE A 351 -10.59 0.55 4.46
C ILE A 351 -10.27 2.03 4.66
N ASP A 352 -11.01 2.75 5.50
CA ASP A 352 -10.67 4.13 5.90
C ASP A 352 -9.25 4.23 6.49
N ARG A 353 -8.86 3.23 7.30
CA ARG A 353 -7.50 3.15 7.87
C ARG A 353 -6.46 2.81 6.81
N ALA A 354 -6.81 1.98 5.83
CA ALA A 354 -5.95 1.70 4.68
C ALA A 354 -5.68 2.97 3.87
N TRP A 355 -6.72 3.75 3.59
CA TRP A 355 -6.57 5.03 2.90
C TRP A 355 -5.72 6.03 3.65
N ARG A 356 -5.92 6.17 4.97
CA ARG A 356 -5.04 7.01 5.79
C ARG A 356 -3.59 6.55 5.69
N PHE A 357 -3.35 5.25 5.87
CA PHE A 357 -2.01 4.67 5.80
C PHE A 357 -1.31 4.95 4.47
N ILE A 358 -2.04 4.82 3.35
CA ILE A 358 -1.52 5.09 2.01
C ILE A 358 -1.23 6.59 1.86
N LYS A 359 -2.18 7.46 2.22
CA LYS A 359 -2.00 8.92 2.12
C LYS A 359 -0.80 9.41 2.93
N ASP A 360 -0.55 8.87 4.11
CA ASP A 360 0.59 9.22 4.96
C ASP A 360 1.96 8.89 4.30
N ARG A 361 1.98 8.03 3.28
CA ARG A 361 3.20 7.61 2.54
C ARG A 361 3.37 8.30 1.20
N LEU A 362 2.33 8.98 0.73
CA LEU A 362 2.39 9.74 -0.50
C LEU A 362 2.89 11.15 -0.19
N ARG A 363 4.10 11.46 -0.63
CA ARG A 363 4.59 12.83 -0.69
C ARG A 363 4.36 13.31 -2.12
N LEU A 364 3.20 13.89 -2.36
CA LEU A 364 2.86 14.49 -3.65
C LEU A 364 3.85 15.63 -3.90
N ASN A 365 4.76 15.41 -4.84
CA ASN A 365 5.70 16.39 -5.35
C ASN A 365 5.40 16.66 -6.83
N GLN A 366 6.17 17.53 -7.47
CA GLN A 366 5.97 17.89 -8.88
C GLN A 366 6.01 16.69 -9.85
N HIS A 367 6.58 15.55 -9.45
CA HIS A 367 6.71 14.34 -10.27
C HIS A 367 5.61 13.30 -10.02
N GLY A 368 4.88 13.41 -8.91
CA GLY A 368 3.77 12.53 -8.54
C GLY A 368 2.42 13.16 -8.86
N LYS A 369 2.18 13.49 -10.14
CA LYS A 369 0.92 14.10 -10.58
C LYS A 369 -0.15 13.05 -10.87
N ALA A 370 -1.42 13.46 -10.83
CA ALA A 370 -2.53 12.69 -11.35
C ALA A 370 -2.21 12.10 -12.74
N SER A 371 -2.61 10.85 -12.93
CA SER A 371 -2.37 10.04 -14.14
C SER A 371 -0.91 9.64 -14.41
N SER A 372 0.06 10.04 -13.57
CA SER A 372 1.45 9.61 -13.74
C SER A 372 1.68 8.15 -13.33
N LYS A 373 2.57 7.46 -14.05
CA LYS A 373 3.06 6.11 -13.66
C LYS A 373 3.73 6.13 -12.30
N GLN A 374 4.40 7.23 -11.95
CA GLN A 374 5.08 7.40 -10.67
C GLN A 374 4.09 7.44 -9.50
N LEU A 375 3.02 8.23 -9.60
CA LEU A 375 2.00 8.28 -8.55
C LEU A 375 1.32 6.92 -8.38
N ALA A 376 0.99 6.24 -9.48
CA ALA A 376 0.45 4.88 -9.43
C ALA A 376 1.41 3.91 -8.73
N ALA A 377 2.71 3.94 -9.07
CA ALA A 377 3.73 3.10 -8.43
C ALA A 377 3.89 3.43 -6.93
N GLN A 378 3.80 4.70 -6.53
CA GLN A 378 3.82 5.09 -5.12
C GLN A 378 2.60 4.57 -4.35
N ILE A 379 1.40 4.67 -4.92
CA ILE A 379 0.17 4.13 -4.33
C ILE A 379 0.30 2.61 -4.14
N ARG A 380 0.79 1.89 -5.16
CA ARG A 380 1.03 0.44 -5.08
C ARG A 380 2.15 0.07 -4.10
N SER A 381 3.21 0.86 -4.01
CA SER A 381 4.28 0.68 -3.02
C SER A 381 3.74 0.86 -1.60
N ALA A 382 2.86 1.82 -1.37
CA ALA A 382 2.20 2.00 -0.08
C ALA A 382 1.22 0.87 0.24
N GLN A 383 0.56 0.28 -0.77
CA GLN A 383 -0.25 -0.93 -0.62
C GLN A 383 0.61 -2.13 -0.17
N TYR A 384 1.78 -2.32 -0.77
CA TYR A 384 2.75 -3.34 -0.33
C TYR A 384 3.12 -3.14 1.15
N GLU A 385 3.47 -1.92 1.55
CA GLU A 385 3.76 -1.63 2.96
C GLU A 385 2.55 -1.90 3.88
N TYR A 386 1.33 -1.71 3.39
CA TYR A 386 0.11 -1.99 4.16
C TYR A 386 -0.10 -3.50 4.35
N TRP A 387 0.17 -4.31 3.31
CA TRP A 387 0.13 -5.77 3.38
C TRP A 387 1.11 -6.32 4.43
N HIS A 388 2.29 -5.71 4.53
CA HIS A 388 3.38 -6.11 5.42
C HIS A 388 3.52 -5.23 6.67
N ARG A 389 2.48 -4.48 7.04
CA ARG A 389 2.56 -3.44 8.10
C ARG A 389 2.94 -3.93 9.51
N ASN A 390 2.82 -5.23 9.76
CA ASN A 390 3.16 -5.90 11.02
C ASN A 390 4.38 -6.83 10.88
N GLU A 391 5.06 -6.76 9.73
CA GLU A 391 6.20 -7.60 9.38
C GLU A 391 7.47 -6.75 9.28
N ASP A 392 8.62 -7.40 9.31
CA ASP A 392 9.90 -6.75 9.07
C ASP A 392 10.05 -6.44 7.58
N LEU A 393 9.90 -5.16 7.21
CA LEU A 393 10.01 -4.72 5.82
C LEU A 393 11.41 -4.96 5.22
N TRP A 394 12.47 -5.09 6.03
CA TRP A 394 13.79 -5.49 5.53
C TRP A 394 13.73 -6.90 4.96
N VAL A 395 13.18 -7.85 5.72
CA VAL A 395 13.03 -9.25 5.29
C VAL A 395 12.07 -9.36 4.10
N CYS A 396 10.93 -8.66 4.13
CA CYS A 396 9.99 -8.68 3.01
C CYS A 396 10.61 -8.12 1.73
N THR A 397 11.43 -7.05 1.84
CA THR A 397 12.13 -6.47 0.68
C THR A 397 13.20 -7.41 0.13
N GLY A 398 13.92 -8.14 1.00
CA GLY A 398 14.85 -9.18 0.56
C GLY A 398 14.15 -10.30 -0.22
N GLN A 399 12.99 -10.77 0.24
CA GLN A 399 12.20 -11.77 -0.48
C GLN A 399 11.71 -11.24 -1.85
N LEU A 400 11.25 -9.99 -1.89
CA LEU A 400 10.86 -9.32 -3.13
C LEU A 400 12.03 -9.27 -4.15
N LEU A 401 13.24 -8.98 -3.68
CA LEU A 401 14.42 -8.92 -4.53
C LEU A 401 14.86 -10.31 -5.01
N ASP A 402 14.80 -11.33 -4.16
CA ASP A 402 15.05 -12.74 -4.53
C ASP A 402 14.13 -13.16 -5.68
N GLU A 403 12.81 -12.92 -5.54
CA GLU A 403 11.82 -13.20 -6.60
C GLU A 403 12.12 -12.44 -7.89
N TYR A 404 12.45 -11.15 -7.78
CA TYR A 404 12.76 -10.32 -8.94
C TYR A 404 14.03 -10.81 -9.65
N MET A 405 15.12 -11.03 -8.92
CA MET A 405 16.41 -11.42 -9.47
C MET A 405 16.37 -12.83 -10.08
N ARG A 406 15.55 -13.75 -9.56
CA ARG A 406 15.34 -15.07 -10.19
C ARG A 406 14.75 -15.00 -11.60
N SER A 407 14.04 -13.93 -11.94
CA SER A 407 13.55 -13.74 -13.31
C SER A 407 14.62 -13.20 -14.28
N ILE A 408 15.76 -12.75 -13.74
CA ILE A 408 16.91 -12.21 -14.49
C ILE A 408 18.03 -13.24 -14.57
N VAL A 409 18.31 -13.93 -13.47
CA VAL A 409 19.40 -14.90 -13.35
C VAL A 409 18.97 -16.20 -14.01
N THR A 410 19.63 -16.56 -15.11
CA THR A 410 19.38 -17.81 -15.84
C THR A 410 20.36 -18.89 -15.43
N LYS A 411 19.86 -20.11 -15.22
CA LYS A 411 20.69 -21.31 -15.10
C LYS A 411 20.82 -21.97 -16.48
N PRO A 412 21.96 -22.61 -16.80
CA PRO A 412 22.08 -23.38 -18.03
C PRO A 412 21.00 -24.47 -18.05
N GLU A 413 20.33 -24.63 -19.20
CA GLU A 413 19.47 -25.78 -19.45
C GLU A 413 20.34 -27.04 -19.35
N CYS A 414 19.91 -28.00 -18.54
CA CYS A 414 20.62 -29.28 -18.36
C CYS A 414 20.47 -30.16 -19.59
#